data_AF-A0A1C6B8M8-F1
#
_entry.id   AF-A0A1C6B8M8-F1
#
_cell.length_a   1.000
_cell.length_b   1.000
_cell.length_c   1.000
_cell.angle_alpha   90.00
_cell.angle_beta   90.00
_cell.angle_gamma   90.00
#
_symmetry.space_group_name_H-M   'P 1'
#
loop_
_entity.id
_entity.type
_entity.pdbx_description
1 polymer ?
#
loop_
_entity_poly.entity_id
_entity_poly.type
_entity_poly.pdbx_seq_one_letter_code
_entity_poly.pdbx_strand_id
1 'polypeptide(L)'
;MKRKAIYKLSFKEYLKAMMIFIVFIMICSISFFFYIKKDIENESVNKVVVKTEKQTESLKQYIDIQYRYLEGIGNHISQQDLFCEDNINLIHSIKEYTKLENVGIIDKNGESHYDNGAVKNVSHREYFQEALKGNRVLSAPLESVIAGKTRVIIAVPIYDQQKEIVGVIGGSYDIGDLNKIVFRGIYDGKGSAFLVSKEGQLITYDNAVKNKDFLASESIYSYFAEYNVLSPDDLQSLKQKFIKQEKGYMTLNHNNKTSYMAYYPLKINDWIMCYNIDVDVA
;
A
#
# COMPACT_ATOMS: atom_id res chain seq x y z
N MET A 1 26.81 -73.47 -30.36
CA MET A 1 27.38 -72.27 -29.70
C MET A 1 26.98 -70.93 -30.34
N LYS A 2 26.96 -70.77 -31.67
CA LYS A 2 26.66 -69.49 -32.34
C LYS A 2 25.29 -68.84 -31.98
N ARG A 3 24.20 -69.61 -31.86
CA ARG A 3 22.86 -69.08 -31.46
C ARG A 3 22.82 -68.44 -30.07
N LYS A 4 23.53 -69.02 -29.07
CA LYS A 4 23.61 -68.44 -27.71
C LYS A 4 24.41 -67.14 -27.67
N ALA A 5 25.43 -67.01 -28.53
CA ALA A 5 26.24 -65.79 -28.65
C ALA A 5 25.44 -64.64 -29.30
N ILE A 6 24.67 -64.93 -30.36
CA ILE A 6 23.81 -63.95 -31.05
C ILE A 6 22.70 -63.44 -30.11
N TYR A 7 22.06 -64.33 -29.34
CA TYR A 7 21.03 -63.94 -28.37
C TYR A 7 21.59 -63.05 -27.23
N LYS A 8 22.80 -63.38 -26.72
CA LYS A 8 23.49 -62.53 -25.73
C LYS A 8 23.90 -61.17 -26.30
N LEU A 9 24.26 -61.08 -27.58
CA LEU A 9 24.61 -59.82 -28.25
C LEU A 9 23.37 -58.92 -28.39
N SER A 10 22.27 -59.47 -28.93
CA SER A 10 20.99 -58.78 -29.08
C SER A 10 20.39 -58.34 -27.74
N PHE A 11 20.52 -59.15 -26.68
CA PHE A 11 20.08 -58.78 -25.34
C PHE A 11 20.87 -57.59 -24.76
N LYS A 12 22.19 -57.51 -25.01
CA LYS A 12 23.00 -56.35 -24.57
C LYS A 12 22.64 -55.07 -25.32
N GLU A 13 22.31 -55.16 -26.60
CA GLU A 13 21.86 -54.01 -27.40
C GLU A 13 20.49 -53.52 -26.94
N TYR A 14 19.56 -54.43 -26.64
CA TYR A 14 18.28 -54.10 -26.03
C TYR A 14 18.46 -53.41 -24.67
N LEU A 15 19.35 -53.94 -23.81
CA LEU A 15 19.63 -53.35 -22.50
C LEU A 15 20.22 -51.93 -22.62
N LYS A 16 21.10 -51.70 -23.61
CA LYS A 16 21.63 -50.36 -23.89
C LYS A 16 20.53 -49.40 -24.35
N ALA A 17 19.67 -49.84 -25.28
CA ALA A 17 18.54 -49.02 -25.75
C ALA A 17 17.57 -48.68 -24.61
N MET A 18 17.27 -49.65 -23.74
CA MET A 18 16.44 -49.45 -22.56
C MET A 18 17.08 -48.45 -21.57
N MET A 19 18.38 -48.54 -21.32
CA MET A 19 19.09 -47.57 -20.47
C MET A 19 19.07 -46.16 -21.09
N ILE A 20 19.28 -46.03 -22.39
CA ILE A 20 19.19 -44.73 -23.09
C ILE A 20 17.77 -44.15 -22.96
N PHE A 21 16.75 -44.99 -23.12
CA PHE A 21 15.35 -44.57 -22.98
C PHE A 21 15.02 -44.11 -21.54
N ILE A 22 15.52 -44.82 -20.52
CA ILE A 22 15.36 -44.43 -19.11
C ILE A 22 16.05 -43.09 -18.83
N VAL A 23 17.28 -42.90 -19.33
CA VAL A 23 18.02 -41.64 -19.18
C VAL A 23 17.27 -40.50 -19.87
N PHE A 24 16.72 -40.74 -21.07
CA PHE A 24 15.91 -39.77 -21.78
C PHE A 24 14.65 -39.36 -21.00
N ILE A 25 13.90 -40.33 -20.46
CA ILE A 25 12.75 -40.05 -19.59
C ILE A 25 13.18 -39.22 -18.37
N MET A 26 14.29 -39.57 -17.73
CA MET A 26 14.78 -38.86 -16.55
C MET A 26 15.09 -37.40 -16.87
N ILE A 27 15.74 -37.12 -18.00
CA ILE A 27 16.04 -35.76 -18.46
C ILE A 27 14.74 -35.00 -18.76
N CYS A 28 13.79 -35.62 -19.45
CA CYS A 28 12.48 -35.02 -19.73
C CYS A 28 11.72 -34.70 -18.44
N SER A 29 11.69 -35.60 -17.47
CA SER A 29 11.04 -35.40 -16.17
C SER A 29 11.68 -34.27 -15.37
N ILE A 30 13.02 -34.20 -15.34
CA ILE A 30 13.74 -33.13 -14.64
C ILE A 30 13.45 -31.77 -15.30
N SER A 31 13.54 -31.70 -16.63
CA SER A 31 13.25 -30.46 -17.38
C SER A 31 11.81 -29.99 -17.17
N PHE A 32 10.84 -30.92 -17.27
CA PHE A 32 9.43 -30.64 -17.03
C PHE A 32 9.19 -30.17 -15.59
N PHE A 33 9.85 -30.78 -14.60
CA PHE A 33 9.76 -30.35 -13.21
C PHE A 33 10.25 -28.90 -13.01
N PHE A 34 11.39 -28.53 -13.61
CA PHE A 34 11.89 -27.15 -13.55
C PHE A 34 10.96 -26.16 -14.26
N TYR A 35 10.38 -26.54 -15.39
CA TYR A 35 9.41 -25.72 -16.11
C TYR A 35 8.17 -25.45 -15.25
N ILE A 36 7.54 -26.50 -14.72
CA ILE A 36 6.34 -26.37 -13.85
C ILE A 36 6.67 -25.56 -12.60
N LYS A 37 7.83 -25.79 -11.97
CA LYS A 37 8.25 -25.00 -10.80
C LYS A 37 8.31 -23.51 -11.13
N LYS A 38 8.90 -23.15 -12.28
CA LYS A 38 9.03 -21.74 -12.68
C LYS A 38 7.69 -21.13 -13.06
N ASP A 39 6.82 -21.90 -13.70
CA ASP A 39 5.47 -21.45 -14.07
C ASP A 39 4.62 -21.15 -12.82
N ILE A 40 4.64 -22.05 -11.83
CA ILE A 40 3.96 -21.85 -10.53
C ILE A 40 4.51 -20.60 -9.83
N GLU A 41 5.83 -20.43 -9.78
CA GLU A 41 6.46 -19.26 -9.17
C GLU A 41 5.98 -17.95 -9.83
N ASN A 42 5.99 -17.90 -11.16
CA ASN A 42 5.53 -16.74 -11.92
C ASN A 42 4.04 -16.46 -11.68
N GLU A 43 3.21 -17.50 -11.64
CA GLU A 43 1.77 -17.36 -11.39
C GLU A 43 1.50 -16.83 -9.96
N SER A 44 2.18 -17.37 -8.94
CA SER A 44 2.09 -16.88 -7.56
C SER A 44 2.50 -15.41 -7.46
N VAL A 45 3.67 -15.03 -8.01
CA VAL A 45 4.12 -13.63 -8.02
C VAL A 45 3.11 -12.72 -8.73
N ASN A 46 2.61 -13.13 -9.90
CA ASN A 46 1.64 -12.34 -10.65
C ASN A 46 0.33 -12.14 -9.86
N LYS A 47 -0.14 -13.17 -9.15
CA LYS A 47 -1.31 -13.05 -8.26
C LYS A 47 -1.09 -12.01 -7.15
N VAL A 48 0.08 -12.02 -6.51
CA VAL A 48 0.42 -11.05 -5.46
C VAL A 48 0.47 -9.62 -6.03
N VAL A 49 1.11 -9.41 -7.19
CA VAL A 49 1.19 -8.10 -7.85
C VAL A 49 -0.20 -7.59 -8.24
N VAL A 50 -1.00 -8.40 -8.92
CA VAL A 50 -2.35 -7.99 -9.37
C VAL A 50 -3.28 -7.69 -8.19
N LYS A 51 -3.22 -8.48 -7.10
CA LYS A 51 -4.01 -8.19 -5.89
C LYS A 51 -3.57 -6.89 -5.23
N THR A 52 -2.27 -6.61 -5.17
CA THR A 52 -1.72 -5.37 -4.60
C THR A 52 -2.15 -4.15 -5.42
N GLU A 53 -2.07 -4.24 -6.75
CA GLU A 53 -2.58 -3.22 -7.67
C GLU A 53 -4.07 -2.94 -7.44
N LYS A 54 -4.90 -3.99 -7.44
CA LYS A 54 -6.35 -3.85 -7.21
C LYS A 54 -6.66 -3.20 -5.86
N GLN A 55 -5.94 -3.56 -4.80
CA GLN A 55 -6.14 -2.97 -3.48
C GLN A 55 -5.71 -1.50 -3.44
N THR A 56 -4.60 -1.17 -4.09
CA THR A 56 -4.10 0.21 -4.15
C THR A 56 -5.07 1.11 -4.90
N GLU A 57 -5.63 0.64 -6.02
CA GLU A 57 -6.68 1.37 -6.74
C GLU A 57 -7.97 1.49 -5.90
N SER A 58 -8.33 0.46 -5.14
CA SER A 58 -9.49 0.52 -4.23
C SER A 58 -9.30 1.58 -3.13
N LEU A 59 -8.09 1.67 -2.55
CA LEU A 59 -7.75 2.72 -1.61
C LEU A 59 -7.81 4.11 -2.25
N LYS A 60 -7.25 4.26 -3.45
CA LYS A 60 -7.27 5.52 -4.19
C LYS A 60 -8.71 6.00 -4.44
N GLN A 61 -9.57 5.08 -4.88
CA GLN A 61 -11.00 5.34 -5.07
C GLN A 61 -11.69 5.74 -3.77
N TYR A 62 -11.38 5.06 -2.65
CA TYR A 62 -11.89 5.43 -1.35
C TYR A 62 -11.52 6.87 -0.99
N ILE A 63 -10.23 7.24 -1.07
CA ILE A 63 -9.75 8.60 -0.79
C ILE A 63 -10.44 9.63 -1.70
N ASP A 64 -10.57 9.33 -2.99
CA ASP A 64 -11.23 10.20 -3.97
C ASP A 64 -12.75 10.38 -3.70
N ILE A 65 -13.43 9.35 -3.21
CA ILE A 65 -14.81 9.47 -2.70
C ILE A 65 -14.86 10.43 -1.51
N GLN A 66 -13.91 10.35 -0.59
CA GLN A 66 -13.87 11.24 0.58
C GLN A 66 -13.61 12.70 0.18
N TYR A 67 -12.72 12.95 -0.81
CA TYR A 67 -12.56 14.28 -1.38
C TYR A 67 -13.86 14.82 -1.97
N ARG A 68 -14.53 14.06 -2.84
CA ARG A 68 -15.79 14.48 -3.45
C ARG A 68 -16.89 14.74 -2.42
N TYR A 69 -16.94 13.93 -1.37
CA TYR A 69 -17.90 14.11 -0.29
C TYR A 69 -17.66 15.44 0.44
N LEU A 70 -16.42 15.73 0.82
CA LEU A 70 -16.05 17.00 1.44
C LEU A 70 -16.24 18.20 0.50
N GLU A 71 -15.96 18.06 -0.80
CA GLU A 71 -16.23 19.10 -1.81
C GLU A 71 -17.73 19.40 -1.92
N GLY A 72 -18.57 18.37 -1.92
CA GLY A 72 -20.02 18.51 -1.92
C GLY A 72 -20.52 19.29 -0.71
N ILE A 73 -19.95 19.01 0.47
CA ILE A 73 -20.27 19.72 1.70
C ILE A 73 -19.74 21.17 1.66
N GLY A 74 -18.52 21.37 1.20
CA GLY A 74 -17.94 22.70 1.00
C GLY A 74 -18.81 23.59 0.11
N ASN A 75 -19.32 23.05 -1.00
CA ASN A 75 -20.23 23.78 -1.90
C ASN A 75 -21.56 24.18 -1.25
N HIS A 76 -22.01 23.45 -0.22
CA HIS A 76 -23.19 23.83 0.55
C HIS A 76 -22.84 24.90 1.59
N ILE A 77 -21.73 24.70 2.31
CA ILE A 77 -21.23 25.62 3.34
C ILE A 77 -20.99 27.02 2.78
N SER A 78 -20.46 27.13 1.55
CA SER A 78 -20.16 28.42 0.93
C SER A 78 -21.37 29.28 0.56
N GLN A 79 -22.59 28.76 0.72
CA GLN A 79 -23.83 29.51 0.47
C GLN A 79 -24.22 30.45 1.61
N GLN A 80 -23.57 30.32 2.76
CA GLN A 80 -23.83 31.09 3.97
C GLN A 80 -22.51 31.54 4.62
N ASP A 81 -22.60 32.20 5.77
CA ASP A 81 -21.42 32.44 6.61
C ASP A 81 -20.77 31.10 7.02
N LEU A 82 -19.44 31.01 6.90
CA LEU A 82 -18.70 29.75 7.08
C LEU A 82 -18.94 29.11 8.45
N PHE A 83 -19.09 29.92 9.49
CA PHE A 83 -19.21 29.46 10.88
C PHE A 83 -20.63 29.59 11.42
N CYS A 84 -21.64 29.73 10.55
CA CYS A 84 -23.02 29.72 10.98
C CYS A 84 -23.39 28.38 11.65
N GLU A 85 -24.38 28.43 12.54
CA GLU A 85 -24.81 27.26 13.33
C GLU A 85 -25.22 26.08 12.43
N ASP A 86 -25.87 26.35 11.28
CA ASP A 86 -26.25 25.34 10.30
C ASP A 86 -25.04 24.59 9.72
N ASN A 87 -23.96 25.31 9.38
CA ASN A 87 -22.73 24.74 8.86
C ASN A 87 -21.99 23.90 9.91
N ILE A 88 -21.96 24.37 11.16
CA ILE A 88 -21.37 23.64 12.29
C ILE A 88 -22.17 22.35 12.58
N ASN A 89 -23.49 22.42 12.56
CA ASN A 89 -24.36 21.24 12.72
C ASN A 89 -24.18 20.24 11.58
N LEU A 90 -24.01 20.73 10.34
CA LEU A 90 -23.74 19.87 9.19
C LEU A 90 -22.44 19.09 9.35
N ILE A 91 -21.32 19.74 9.70
CA ILE A 91 -20.05 19.01 9.89
C ILE A 91 -20.09 18.05 11.08
N HIS A 92 -20.88 18.35 12.12
CA HIS A 92 -21.10 17.44 13.24
C HIS A 92 -21.76 16.13 12.80
N SER A 93 -22.62 16.15 11.79
CA SER A 93 -23.27 14.94 11.26
C SER A 93 -22.31 14.03 10.47
N ILE A 94 -21.18 14.55 9.97
CA ILE A 94 -20.25 13.80 9.10
C ILE A 94 -19.68 12.56 9.78
N LYS A 95 -19.45 12.62 11.10
CA LYS A 95 -18.94 11.48 11.89
C LYS A 95 -19.91 10.30 11.96
N GLU A 96 -21.20 10.52 11.66
CA GLU A 96 -22.21 9.46 11.66
C GLU A 96 -22.14 8.60 10.39
N TYR A 97 -21.72 9.19 9.28
CA TYR A 97 -21.73 8.55 7.96
C TYR A 97 -20.33 8.20 7.43
N THR A 98 -19.28 8.72 8.07
CA THR A 98 -17.90 8.55 7.63
C THR A 98 -17.00 8.08 8.78
N LYS A 99 -15.75 7.75 8.45
CA LYS A 99 -14.69 7.47 9.44
C LYS A 99 -13.83 8.69 9.76
N LEU A 100 -14.24 9.87 9.29
CA LEU A 100 -13.57 11.12 9.61
C LEU A 100 -13.89 11.53 11.04
N GLU A 101 -12.87 11.96 11.77
CA GLU A 101 -13.02 12.62 13.07
C GLU A 101 -12.40 14.02 13.01
N ASN A 102 -12.78 14.90 13.94
CA ASN A 102 -12.29 16.28 14.00
C ASN A 102 -12.51 17.01 12.68
N VAL A 103 -13.72 16.90 12.12
CA VAL A 103 -14.05 17.62 10.89
C VAL A 103 -14.19 19.10 11.22
N GLY A 104 -13.57 19.96 10.43
CA GLY A 104 -13.58 21.39 10.69
C GLY A 104 -13.65 22.21 9.42
N ILE A 105 -14.27 23.39 9.57
CA ILE A 105 -14.28 24.46 8.58
C ILE A 105 -13.17 25.43 8.97
N ILE A 106 -12.39 25.88 8.01
CA ILE A 106 -11.25 26.76 8.19
C ILE A 106 -11.42 27.96 7.28
N ASP A 107 -11.36 29.17 7.82
CA ASP A 107 -11.41 30.39 7.01
C ASP A 107 -10.06 30.66 6.30
N LYS A 108 -10.02 31.71 5.46
CA LYS A 108 -8.77 32.12 4.78
C LYS A 108 -7.63 32.50 5.71
N ASN A 109 -7.93 32.93 6.94
CA ASN A 109 -6.94 33.36 7.92
C ASN A 109 -6.42 32.19 8.76
N GLY A 110 -6.96 30.99 8.53
CA GLY A 110 -6.61 29.77 9.23
C GLY A 110 -7.32 29.59 10.57
N GLU A 111 -8.33 30.40 10.90
CA GLU A 111 -9.21 30.10 12.02
C GLU A 111 -10.08 28.90 11.66
N SER A 112 -10.10 27.90 12.54
CA SER A 112 -10.78 26.63 12.34
C SER A 112 -11.81 26.39 13.43
N HIS A 113 -13.01 25.96 13.02
CA HIS A 113 -14.10 25.55 13.89
C HIS A 113 -14.41 24.08 13.63
N TYR A 114 -14.23 23.25 14.65
CA TYR A 114 -14.37 21.80 14.55
C TYR A 114 -15.74 21.31 15.02
N ASP A 115 -16.12 20.12 14.56
CA ASP A 115 -17.32 19.37 14.94
C ASP A 115 -17.42 19.07 16.45
N ASN A 116 -16.30 19.09 17.17
CA ASN A 116 -16.25 18.94 18.61
C ASN A 116 -16.32 20.28 19.38
N GLY A 117 -16.56 21.39 18.69
CA GLY A 117 -16.63 22.75 19.25
C GLY A 117 -15.27 23.40 19.52
N ALA A 118 -14.15 22.73 19.24
CA ALA A 118 -12.84 23.34 19.37
C ALA A 118 -12.64 24.44 18.32
N VAL A 119 -11.98 25.52 18.72
CA VAL A 119 -11.49 26.58 17.82
C VAL A 119 -9.98 26.63 17.88
N LYS A 120 -9.30 26.63 16.72
CA LYS A 120 -7.83 26.68 16.61
C LYS A 120 -7.39 27.53 15.44
N ASN A 121 -6.14 27.97 15.45
CA ASN A 121 -5.50 28.54 14.26
C ASN A 121 -4.56 27.51 13.63
N VAL A 122 -4.77 27.23 12.35
CA VAL A 122 -4.01 26.26 11.55
C VAL A 122 -3.34 26.89 10.33
N SER A 123 -3.22 28.23 10.29
CA SER A 123 -2.60 28.98 9.18
C SER A 123 -1.18 28.53 8.83
N HIS A 124 -0.44 28.07 9.83
CA HIS A 124 0.93 27.57 9.71
C HIS A 124 1.03 26.12 9.19
N ARG A 125 -0.09 25.40 9.07
CA ARG A 125 -0.09 23.99 8.67
C ARG A 125 0.00 23.86 7.16
N GLU A 126 0.93 23.05 6.69
CA GLU A 126 1.15 22.79 5.26
C GLU A 126 -0.12 22.32 4.55
N TYR A 127 -0.91 21.43 5.17
CA TYR A 127 -2.14 20.93 4.55
C TYR A 127 -3.15 22.04 4.24
N PHE A 128 -3.19 23.07 5.09
CA PHE A 128 -4.09 24.21 4.91
C PHE A 128 -3.59 25.12 3.80
N GLN A 129 -2.29 25.39 3.80
CA GLN A 129 -1.65 26.21 2.77
C GLN A 129 -1.76 25.57 1.37
N GLU A 130 -1.62 24.25 1.27
CA GLU A 130 -1.82 23.53 0.01
C GLU A 130 -3.28 23.52 -0.43
N ALA A 131 -4.22 23.34 0.49
CA ALA A 131 -5.65 23.40 0.17
C ALA A 131 -6.06 24.81 -0.32
N LEU A 132 -5.52 25.87 0.25
CA LEU A 132 -5.74 27.25 -0.22
C LEU A 132 -5.15 27.53 -1.61
N LYS A 133 -4.25 26.68 -2.13
CA LYS A 133 -3.79 26.74 -3.53
C LYS A 133 -4.76 26.05 -4.50
N GLY A 134 -5.87 25.51 -4.00
CA GLY A 134 -6.86 24.78 -4.78
C GLY A 134 -6.62 23.28 -4.87
N ASN A 135 -5.67 22.74 -4.09
CA ASN A 135 -5.33 21.33 -4.13
C ASN A 135 -6.22 20.50 -3.19
N ARG A 136 -6.58 19.29 -3.63
CA ARG A 136 -7.03 18.22 -2.71
C ARG A 136 -5.81 17.75 -1.92
N VAL A 137 -5.93 17.69 -0.59
CA VAL A 137 -4.79 17.40 0.28
C VAL A 137 -5.04 16.16 1.12
N LEU A 138 -4.06 15.26 1.12
CA LEU A 138 -3.88 14.22 2.13
C LEU A 138 -2.56 14.57 2.81
N SER A 139 -2.50 14.74 4.13
CA SER A 139 -1.25 15.11 4.79
C SER A 139 -0.33 13.89 4.95
N ALA A 140 0.96 14.12 5.14
CA ALA A 140 1.80 13.15 5.84
C ALA A 140 1.18 12.81 7.22
N PRO A 141 1.49 11.65 7.82
CA PRO A 141 1.17 11.39 9.22
C PRO A 141 1.67 12.52 10.11
N LEU A 142 0.76 13.15 10.84
CA LEU A 142 1.06 14.20 11.81
C LEU A 142 0.76 13.67 13.21
N GLU A 143 1.63 13.98 14.17
CA GLU A 143 1.23 13.85 15.57
C GLU A 143 0.08 14.83 15.85
N SER A 144 -1.07 14.29 16.24
CA SER A 144 -2.21 15.12 16.58
C SER A 144 -2.01 15.74 17.96
N VAL A 145 -1.95 17.07 18.00
CA VAL A 145 -1.84 17.90 19.21
C VAL A 145 -3.04 17.69 20.17
N ILE A 146 -4.13 17.06 19.71
CA ILE A 146 -5.38 16.91 20.47
C ILE A 146 -5.53 15.50 21.06
N ALA A 147 -4.86 14.45 20.54
CA ALA A 147 -5.22 13.07 20.87
C ALA A 147 -4.06 12.07 21.12
N GLY A 148 -2.79 12.45 21.02
CA GLY A 148 -1.66 11.52 21.24
C GLY A 148 -1.64 10.32 20.27
N LYS A 149 -2.40 10.41 19.17
CA LYS A 149 -2.47 9.44 18.09
C LYS A 149 -1.94 10.10 16.81
N THR A 150 -1.21 9.34 16.00
CA THR A 150 -0.76 9.78 14.68
C THR A 150 -1.95 9.76 13.71
N ARG A 151 -2.17 10.88 13.01
CA ARG A 151 -3.34 11.08 12.16
C ARG A 151 -2.94 11.60 10.80
N VAL A 152 -3.78 11.30 9.81
CA VAL A 152 -3.68 11.86 8.45
C VAL A 152 -4.84 12.81 8.24
N ILE A 153 -4.56 14.02 7.77
CA ILE A 153 -5.57 15.03 7.46
C ILE A 153 -5.97 14.88 6.00
N ILE A 154 -7.27 14.81 5.72
CA ILE A 154 -7.81 15.00 4.38
C ILE A 154 -8.50 16.37 4.34
N ALA A 155 -8.18 17.19 3.35
CA ALA A 155 -8.70 18.55 3.23
C ALA A 155 -8.93 18.94 1.78
N VAL A 156 -9.95 19.78 1.55
CA VAL A 156 -10.28 20.33 0.24
C VAL A 156 -10.61 21.83 0.36
N PRO A 157 -10.30 22.64 -0.67
CA PRO A 157 -10.77 24.01 -0.75
C PRO A 157 -12.30 24.08 -0.77
N ILE A 158 -12.84 25.10 -0.10
CA ILE A 158 -14.24 25.51 -0.20
C ILE A 158 -14.33 26.61 -1.24
N TYR A 159 -15.14 26.41 -2.28
CA TYR A 159 -15.37 27.40 -3.33
C TYR A 159 -16.73 28.07 -3.18
N ASP A 160 -16.79 29.38 -3.39
CA ASP A 160 -18.05 30.11 -3.55
C ASP A 160 -18.63 29.97 -4.97
N GLN A 161 -19.75 30.64 -5.22
CA GLN A 161 -20.41 30.64 -6.53
C GLN A 161 -19.56 31.26 -7.65
N GLN A 162 -18.60 32.12 -7.30
CA GLN A 162 -17.66 32.75 -8.23
C GLN A 162 -16.42 31.89 -8.49
N LYS A 163 -16.34 30.70 -7.87
CA LYS A 163 -15.17 29.80 -7.88
C LYS A 163 -13.95 30.39 -7.20
N GLU A 164 -14.15 31.34 -6.30
CA GLU A 164 -13.10 31.80 -5.41
C GLU A 164 -13.04 30.87 -4.19
N ILE A 165 -11.82 30.51 -3.79
CA ILE A 165 -11.63 29.78 -2.54
C ILE A 165 -12.05 30.72 -1.42
N VAL A 166 -12.94 30.31 -0.52
CA VAL A 166 -13.38 31.09 0.66
C VAL A 166 -12.92 30.49 1.98
N GLY A 167 -12.43 29.24 1.95
CA GLY A 167 -11.92 28.53 3.12
C GLY A 167 -11.48 27.13 2.75
N VAL A 168 -11.35 26.28 3.75
CA VAL A 168 -10.98 24.86 3.62
C VAL A 168 -11.88 24.05 4.54
N ILE A 169 -12.34 22.89 4.07
CA ILE A 169 -12.97 21.89 4.93
C ILE A 169 -12.07 20.66 4.96
N GLY A 170 -11.89 20.08 6.14
CA GLY A 170 -11.09 18.89 6.29
C GLY A 170 -11.43 18.11 7.54
N GLY A 171 -11.00 16.86 7.56
CA GLY A 171 -11.12 15.97 8.71
C GLY A 171 -9.88 15.11 8.86
N SER A 172 -9.83 14.34 9.94
CA SER A 172 -8.68 13.52 10.28
C SER A 172 -9.05 12.04 10.34
N TYR A 173 -8.23 11.21 9.70
CA TYR A 173 -8.24 9.76 9.88
C TYR A 173 -7.25 9.37 10.96
N ASP A 174 -7.70 8.47 11.84
CA ASP A 174 -6.78 7.68 12.64
C ASP A 174 -6.07 6.67 11.73
N ILE A 175 -4.74 6.58 11.84
CA ILE A 175 -3.92 5.66 11.04
C ILE A 175 -4.35 4.19 11.25
N GLY A 176 -4.80 3.84 12.46
CA GLY A 176 -5.33 2.51 12.76
C GLY A 176 -6.65 2.18 12.04
N ASP A 177 -7.47 3.18 11.75
CA ASP A 177 -8.68 2.98 10.94
C ASP A 177 -8.37 2.96 9.44
N LEU A 178 -7.38 3.74 9.00
CA LEU A 178 -6.82 3.61 7.66
C LEU A 178 -6.33 2.18 7.40
N ASN A 179 -5.69 1.52 8.37
CA ASN A 179 -5.29 0.12 8.26
C ASN A 179 -6.47 -0.81 7.90
N LYS A 180 -7.62 -0.63 8.54
CA LYS A 180 -8.81 -1.48 8.26
C LYS A 180 -9.36 -1.23 6.86
N ILE A 181 -9.17 -0.03 6.31
CA ILE A 181 -9.61 0.35 4.96
C ILE A 181 -8.63 -0.18 3.92
N VAL A 182 -7.32 0.01 4.14
CA VAL A 182 -6.25 -0.35 3.21
C VAL A 182 -6.06 -1.88 3.15
N PHE A 183 -6.24 -2.60 4.25
CA PHE A 183 -5.79 -4.00 4.37
C PHE A 183 -6.91 -5.04 4.42
N ARG A 184 -8.16 -4.64 4.15
CA ARG A 184 -9.28 -5.58 4.05
C ARG A 184 -9.13 -6.50 2.83
N GLY A 185 -8.73 -7.75 3.10
CA GLY A 185 -9.07 -8.90 2.27
C GLY A 185 -8.03 -9.35 1.24
N ILE A 186 -6.74 -9.02 1.39
CA ILE A 186 -5.71 -9.69 0.59
C ILE A 186 -5.29 -10.99 1.31
N TYR A 187 -5.53 -12.14 0.66
CA TYR A 187 -5.18 -13.49 1.14
C TYR A 187 -5.68 -13.81 2.57
N ASP A 188 -6.91 -13.44 2.91
CA ASP A 188 -7.53 -13.71 4.22
C ASP A 188 -6.67 -13.25 5.42
N GLY A 189 -5.88 -12.19 5.24
CA GLY A 189 -5.02 -11.63 6.29
C GLY A 189 -3.73 -12.43 6.56
N LYS A 190 -3.36 -13.37 5.68
CA LYS A 190 -2.12 -14.15 5.83
C LYS A 190 -0.86 -13.40 5.39
N GLY A 191 -1.01 -12.36 4.59
CA GLY A 191 0.07 -11.43 4.26
C GLY A 191 0.05 -10.18 5.14
N SER A 192 1.10 -9.39 5.01
CA SER A 192 1.32 -8.13 5.71
C SER A 192 1.34 -6.99 4.73
N ALA A 193 0.51 -6.00 4.96
CA ALA A 193 0.34 -4.88 4.07
C ALA A 193 0.74 -3.59 4.79
N PHE A 194 1.40 -2.69 4.08
CA PHE A 194 1.89 -1.43 4.65
C PHE A 194 2.04 -0.37 3.56
N LEU A 195 2.01 0.88 3.98
CA LEU A 195 2.12 2.06 3.13
C LEU A 195 3.39 2.81 3.52
N VAL A 196 4.18 3.21 2.55
CA VAL A 196 5.44 3.93 2.78
C VAL A 196 5.56 5.14 1.88
N SER A 197 6.38 6.11 2.28
CA SER A 197 6.83 7.15 1.35
C SER A 197 7.88 6.61 0.37
N LYS A 198 8.21 7.37 -0.69
CA LYS A 198 9.31 7.02 -1.61
C LYS A 198 10.68 6.97 -0.91
N GLU A 199 10.84 7.67 0.20
CA GLU A 199 12.02 7.62 1.10
C GLU A 199 12.01 6.40 2.03
N GLY A 200 10.97 5.56 1.97
CA GLY A 200 10.85 4.34 2.77
C GLY A 200 10.36 4.57 4.19
N GLN A 201 9.84 5.76 4.51
CA GLN A 201 9.22 6.02 5.81
C GLN A 201 7.88 5.30 5.92
N LEU A 202 7.64 4.63 7.04
CA LEU A 202 6.40 3.90 7.28
C LEU A 202 5.26 4.88 7.57
N ILE A 203 4.23 4.89 6.71
CA ILE A 203 3.05 5.73 6.84
C ILE A 203 1.99 5.02 7.69
N THR A 204 1.68 3.78 7.32
CA THR A 204 0.70 2.94 8.03
C THR A 204 0.96 1.47 7.73
N TYR A 205 0.53 0.56 8.60
CA TYR A 205 0.79 -0.87 8.46
C TYR A 205 -0.31 -1.72 9.10
N ASP A 206 -0.60 -2.89 8.55
CA ASP A 206 -1.57 -3.81 9.13
C ASP A 206 -1.07 -4.32 10.48
N ASN A 207 -1.94 -4.46 11.47
CA ASN A 207 -1.63 -5.07 12.76
C ASN A 207 -1.12 -6.52 12.62
N ALA A 208 -1.33 -7.17 11.48
CA ALA A 208 -0.68 -8.43 11.13
C ALA A 208 0.86 -8.33 11.07
N VAL A 209 1.42 -7.14 10.85
CA VAL A 209 2.84 -6.84 10.99
C VAL A 209 3.20 -6.87 12.49
N LYS A 210 3.71 -8.01 12.94
CA LYS A 210 4.11 -8.23 14.35
C LYS A 210 5.61 -8.00 14.60
N ASN A 211 6.37 -7.66 13.56
CA ASN A 211 7.81 -7.53 13.66
C ASN A 211 8.18 -6.18 14.31
N LYS A 212 8.58 -6.22 15.58
CA LYS A 212 8.95 -5.01 16.34
C LYS A 212 10.14 -4.28 15.75
N ASP A 213 11.10 -5.01 15.18
CA ASP A 213 12.31 -4.42 14.60
C ASP A 213 11.99 -3.66 13.31
N PHE A 214 11.07 -4.20 12.49
CA PHE A 214 10.52 -3.50 11.33
C PHE A 214 9.81 -2.21 11.73
N LEU A 215 9.05 -2.22 12.83
CA LEU A 215 8.31 -1.07 13.32
C LEU A 215 9.18 -0.03 14.05
N ALA A 216 10.29 -0.46 14.64
CA ALA A 216 11.24 0.41 15.32
C ALA A 216 12.24 1.07 14.37
N SER A 217 12.35 0.56 13.14
CA SER A 217 13.26 1.09 12.12
C SER A 217 12.81 2.47 11.64
N GLU A 218 13.77 3.38 11.42
CA GLU A 218 13.49 4.71 10.87
C GLU A 218 12.86 4.65 9.46
N SER A 219 13.20 3.62 8.70
CA SER A 219 12.66 3.34 7.37
C SER A 219 12.66 1.83 7.07
N ILE A 220 11.91 1.41 6.05
CA ILE A 220 12.01 0.04 5.56
C ILE A 220 13.39 -0.25 4.95
N TYR A 221 14.10 0.78 4.47
CA TYR A 221 15.42 0.61 3.88
C TYR A 221 16.48 0.28 4.92
N SER A 222 16.43 0.93 6.09
CA SER A 222 17.30 0.60 7.22
C SER A 222 17.02 -0.81 7.70
N TYR A 223 15.75 -1.19 7.83
CA TYR A 223 15.37 -2.56 8.19
C TYR A 223 15.92 -3.59 7.19
N PHE A 224 15.73 -3.36 5.88
CA PHE A 224 16.21 -4.30 4.86
C PHE A 224 17.73 -4.43 4.82
N ALA A 225 18.46 -3.35 5.12
CA ALA A 225 19.92 -3.38 5.19
C ALA A 225 20.43 -4.07 6.46
N GLU A 226 19.93 -3.68 7.64
CA GLU A 226 20.39 -4.17 8.94
C GLU A 226 20.16 -5.68 9.09
N TYR A 227 19.00 -6.16 8.65
CA TYR A 227 18.61 -7.56 8.78
C TYR A 227 18.91 -8.39 7.52
N ASN A 228 19.69 -7.84 6.58
CA ASN A 228 20.08 -8.47 5.31
C ASN A 228 18.88 -9.09 4.56
N VAL A 229 17.74 -8.39 4.59
CA VAL A 229 16.49 -8.86 3.95
C VAL A 229 16.60 -8.81 2.43
N LEU A 230 17.37 -7.83 1.94
CA LEU A 230 17.72 -7.63 0.54
C LEU A 230 19.24 -7.48 0.43
N SER A 231 19.78 -7.88 -0.73
CA SER A 231 21.16 -7.56 -1.08
C SER A 231 21.34 -6.04 -1.25
N PRO A 232 22.58 -5.49 -1.14
CA PRO A 232 22.82 -4.08 -1.39
C PRO A 232 22.35 -3.61 -2.78
N ASP A 233 22.54 -4.42 -3.80
CA ASP A 233 22.13 -4.13 -5.19
C ASP A 233 20.60 -4.12 -5.33
N ASP A 234 19.92 -5.09 -4.72
CA ASP A 234 18.45 -5.15 -4.72
C ASP A 234 17.83 -3.99 -3.95
N LEU A 235 18.43 -3.61 -2.82
CA LEU A 235 17.99 -2.46 -2.03
C LEU A 235 18.19 -1.15 -2.80
N GLN A 236 19.31 -0.98 -3.51
CA GLN A 236 19.54 0.18 -4.37
C GLN A 236 18.53 0.22 -5.53
N SER A 237 18.27 -0.93 -6.16
CA SER A 237 17.26 -1.07 -7.20
C SER A 237 15.87 -0.68 -6.69
N LEU A 238 15.47 -1.18 -5.51
CA LEU A 238 14.20 -0.84 -4.87
C LEU A 238 14.05 0.66 -4.63
N LYS A 239 15.07 1.31 -4.05
CA LYS A 239 15.08 2.77 -3.83
C LYS A 239 14.84 3.55 -5.12
N GLN A 240 15.51 3.17 -6.20
CA GLN A 240 15.34 3.83 -7.50
C GLN A 240 13.94 3.65 -8.07
N LYS A 241 13.37 2.44 -7.95
CA LYS A 241 12.00 2.16 -8.40
C LYS A 241 10.98 2.95 -7.59
N PHE A 242 11.18 3.12 -6.28
CA PHE A 242 10.28 3.89 -5.41
C PHE A 242 10.33 5.39 -5.72
N ILE A 243 11.53 5.94 -5.93
CA ILE A 243 11.70 7.34 -6.37
C ILE A 243 11.01 7.59 -7.72
N LYS A 244 11.12 6.64 -8.65
CA LYS A 244 10.46 6.71 -9.97
C LYS A 244 8.97 6.37 -9.95
N GLN A 245 8.42 6.00 -8.79
CA GLN A 245 7.03 5.56 -8.63
C GLN A 245 6.70 4.41 -9.60
N GLU A 246 7.58 3.42 -9.70
CA GLU A 246 7.37 2.20 -10.49
C GLU A 246 6.63 1.14 -9.66
N LYS A 247 5.81 0.32 -10.32
CA LYS A 247 5.20 -0.88 -9.71
C LYS A 247 6.09 -2.11 -9.91
N GLY A 248 5.98 -3.10 -9.05
CA GLY A 248 6.73 -4.34 -9.20
C GLY A 248 6.67 -5.23 -7.97
N TYR A 249 7.69 -6.08 -7.83
CA TYR A 249 7.87 -6.92 -6.65
C TYR A 249 9.35 -7.13 -6.34
N MET A 250 9.64 -7.52 -5.11
CA MET A 250 10.92 -8.05 -4.64
C MET A 250 10.70 -9.40 -3.96
N THR A 251 11.69 -10.27 -4.03
CA THR A 251 11.78 -11.45 -3.18
C THR A 251 12.59 -11.09 -1.95
N LEU A 252 11.98 -11.19 -0.77
CA LEU A 252 12.62 -10.91 0.51
C LEU A 252 13.10 -12.21 1.14
N ASN A 253 14.25 -12.19 1.80
CA ASN A 253 14.78 -13.33 2.54
C ASN A 253 15.12 -12.93 3.97
N HIS A 254 14.42 -13.48 4.95
CA HIS A 254 14.66 -13.15 6.35
C HIS A 254 14.44 -14.38 7.23
N ASN A 255 15.39 -14.68 8.12
CA ASN A 255 15.33 -15.82 9.04
C ASN A 255 15.01 -17.17 8.34
N ASN A 256 15.66 -17.45 7.21
CA ASN A 256 15.43 -18.63 6.37
C ASN A 256 14.01 -18.77 5.81
N LYS A 257 13.22 -17.69 5.82
CA LYS A 257 11.93 -17.61 5.14
C LYS A 257 12.04 -16.70 3.93
N THR A 258 11.41 -17.14 2.85
CA THR A 258 11.27 -16.36 1.63
C THR A 258 9.85 -15.83 1.54
N SER A 259 9.71 -14.56 1.18
CA SER A 259 8.42 -13.91 0.94
C SER A 259 8.45 -13.05 -0.32
N TYR A 260 7.30 -12.87 -0.94
CA TYR A 260 7.12 -11.92 -2.04
C TYR A 260 6.58 -10.60 -1.49
N MET A 261 7.26 -9.50 -1.78
CA MET A 261 6.77 -8.15 -1.54
C MET A 261 6.42 -7.48 -2.86
N ALA A 262 5.14 -7.40 -3.19
CA ALA A 262 4.66 -6.56 -4.28
C ALA A 262 4.50 -5.11 -3.80
N TYR A 263 4.72 -4.16 -4.69
CA TYR A 263 4.57 -2.74 -4.42
C TYR A 263 3.93 -2.00 -5.59
N TYR A 264 3.07 -1.04 -5.26
CA TYR A 264 2.32 -0.26 -6.23
C TYR A 264 2.17 1.21 -5.75
N PRO A 265 2.51 2.21 -6.59
CA PRO A 265 2.42 3.62 -6.24
C PRO A 265 0.96 4.09 -6.18
N LEU A 266 0.58 4.73 -5.08
CA LEU A 266 -0.74 5.34 -4.91
C LEU A 266 -0.92 6.59 -5.80
N LYS A 267 0.21 7.24 -6.16
CA LYS A 267 0.25 8.53 -6.86
C LYS A 267 -0.42 9.67 -6.07
N ILE A 268 -0.44 9.54 -4.75
CA ILE A 268 -0.84 10.55 -3.78
C ILE A 268 0.31 10.62 -2.77
N ASN A 269 0.88 11.80 -2.55
CA ASN A 269 2.03 12.03 -1.66
C ASN A 269 3.26 11.14 -1.93
N ASP A 270 3.43 10.68 -3.17
CA ASP A 270 4.44 9.69 -3.54
C ASP A 270 4.39 8.40 -2.69
N TRP A 271 3.24 8.10 -2.09
CA TRP A 271 3.07 6.92 -1.25
C TRP A 271 2.99 5.66 -2.08
N ILE A 272 3.54 4.57 -1.54
CA ILE A 272 3.66 3.28 -2.20
C ILE A 272 3.06 2.24 -1.27
N MET A 273 2.02 1.56 -1.76
CA MET A 273 1.42 0.43 -1.05
C MET A 273 2.28 -0.81 -1.31
N CYS A 274 2.66 -1.47 -0.23
CA CYS A 274 3.43 -2.71 -0.25
C CYS A 274 2.61 -3.84 0.36
N TYR A 275 2.74 -5.03 -0.22
CA TYR A 275 2.12 -6.24 0.29
C TYR A 275 3.14 -7.38 0.30
N ASN A 276 3.44 -7.87 1.50
CA ASN A 276 4.37 -8.95 1.74
C ASN A 276 3.63 -10.24 2.11
N ILE A 277 4.00 -11.37 1.50
CA ILE A 277 3.41 -12.67 1.79
C ILE A 277 4.44 -13.79 1.64
N ASP A 278 4.45 -14.73 2.59
CA ASP A 278 5.33 -15.90 2.56
C ASP A 278 5.07 -16.75 1.32
N VAL A 279 6.14 -17.25 0.68
CA VAL A 279 6.06 -18.03 -0.58
C VAL A 279 5.18 -19.28 -0.41
N ASP A 280 5.21 -19.92 0.76
CA ASP A 280 4.41 -21.13 1.04
C ASP A 280 2.90 -20.85 1.12
N VAL A 281 2.49 -19.59 1.16
CA VAL A 281 1.09 -19.16 1.25
C VAL A 281 0.57 -18.55 -0.07
N ALA A 282 1.46 -17.99 -0.89
CA ALA A 282 1.15 -17.13 -2.04
C ALA A 282 0.59 -17.86 -3.27
#